data_AF-A0AAE0UCM0-F1
#
_entry.id   AF-A0AAE0UCM0-F1
#
_cell.length_a   1.000
_cell.length_b   1.000
_cell.length_c   1.000
_cell.angle_alpha   90.00
_cell.angle_beta   90.00
_cell.angle_gamma   90.00
#
_symmetry.space_group_name_H-M   'P 1'
#
loop_
_entity.id
_entity.type
_entity.pdbx_description
1 polymer ?
#
loop_
_entity_poly.entity_id
_entity_poly.type
_entity_poly.pdbx_seq_one_letter_code
_entity_poly.pdbx_strand_id
1 'polypeptide(L)'
;MTQPILAFQSSPNKETPKTKPNLLPCKIHHDGSVEPIESFWNPRDEDGIKTAYFRGRKLHGYPVPLPSGYRGIIASKSKSTQPSSAQSKQEQQKPRMAHEMSFVMDNSPEPEPEVVDLDAEEEREKEPQVGGEMEVQAEFNQFVVWGHETLADAVGDGYVRGVEEWVGFAGRVHSF
;
A
#
# COMPACT_ATOMS: atom_id res chain seq x y z
N MET A 1 -6.43 7.63 26.55
CA MET A 1 -5.55 8.09 25.46
C MET A 1 -6.12 7.54 24.16
N THR A 2 -6.39 8.39 23.18
CA THR A 2 -6.95 7.96 21.88
C THR A 2 -5.86 7.24 21.10
N GLN A 3 -6.06 5.98 20.73
CA GLN A 3 -5.11 5.25 19.89
C GLN A 3 -5.15 5.79 18.45
N PRO A 4 -4.00 5.95 17.78
CA PRO A 4 -3.94 6.48 16.42
C PRO A 4 -4.44 5.43 15.40
N ILE A 5 -5.27 5.87 14.45
CA ILE A 5 -5.84 5.01 13.38
C ILE A 5 -4.75 4.46 12.45
N LEU A 6 -3.68 5.23 12.23
CA LEU A 6 -2.51 4.85 11.45
C LEU A 6 -1.26 5.30 12.20
N ALA A 7 -0.27 4.41 12.29
CA ALA A 7 1.03 4.70 12.91
C ALA A 7 2.15 4.44 11.90
N PHE A 8 2.96 5.46 11.63
CA PHE A 8 4.11 5.36 10.74
C PHE A 8 5.34 4.93 11.55
N GLN A 9 5.87 3.76 11.24
CA GLN A 9 7.10 3.25 11.83
C GLN A 9 8.25 3.55 10.87
N SER A 10 9.19 4.38 11.33
CA SER A 10 10.50 4.53 10.71
C SER A 10 11.45 3.58 11.41
N SER A 11 12.07 2.66 10.67
CA SER A 11 13.10 1.79 11.25
C SER A 11 14.28 2.67 11.69
N PRO A 12 14.69 2.66 12.97
CA PRO A 12 15.70 3.59 13.48
C PRO A 12 17.11 3.39 12.89
N ASN A 13 17.31 2.32 12.11
CA ASN A 13 18.61 1.92 11.58
C ASN A 13 18.63 1.79 10.04
N LYS A 14 17.62 2.32 9.35
CA LYS A 14 17.50 2.25 7.89
C LYS A 14 17.38 3.67 7.35
N GLU A 15 18.40 4.14 6.64
CA GLU A 15 18.29 5.41 5.91
C GLU A 15 17.14 5.30 4.91
N THR A 16 16.21 6.25 4.96
CA THR A 16 15.08 6.29 4.03
C THR A 16 15.59 6.80 2.68
N PRO A 17 15.45 6.02 1.59
CA PRO A 17 15.90 6.45 0.28
C PRO A 17 15.11 7.67 -0.18
N LYS A 18 15.81 8.64 -0.76
CA LYS A 18 15.19 9.82 -1.38
C LYS A 18 14.68 9.44 -2.78
N THR A 19 13.41 9.68 -3.03
CA THR A 19 12.78 9.40 -4.33
C THR A 19 12.08 10.64 -4.88
N LYS A 20 11.72 10.58 -6.17
CA LYS A 20 11.01 11.65 -6.88
C LYS A 20 9.72 11.10 -7.45
N PRO A 21 8.58 11.31 -6.78
CA PRO A 21 7.28 10.88 -7.27
C PRO A 21 6.91 11.63 -8.55
N ASN A 22 6.28 10.91 -9.49
CA ASN A 22 5.76 11.46 -10.75
C ASN A 22 4.26 11.23 -10.80
N LEU A 23 3.48 12.31 -10.83
CA LEU A 23 2.03 12.26 -10.97
C LEU A 23 1.67 12.36 -12.46
N LEU A 24 1.19 11.26 -13.05
CA LEU A 24 0.86 11.19 -14.46
C LEU A 24 -0.62 11.56 -14.72
N PRO A 25 -0.95 12.18 -15.87
CA PRO A 25 -2.32 12.56 -16.22
C PRO A 25 -3.12 11.38 -16.77
N CYS A 26 -2.90 10.18 -16.24
CA CYS A 26 -3.54 8.95 -16.65
C CYS A 26 -3.53 7.91 -15.54
N LYS A 27 -4.52 7.00 -15.57
CA LYS A 27 -4.58 5.85 -14.67
C LYS A 27 -3.83 4.67 -15.27
N ILE A 28 -2.91 4.11 -14.49
CA ILE A 28 -2.25 2.84 -14.80
C ILE A 28 -2.93 1.77 -13.95
N HIS A 29 -3.38 0.68 -14.59
CA HIS A 29 -4.07 -0.42 -13.88
C HIS A 29 -3.13 -1.40 -13.20
N HIS A 30 -1.85 -1.37 -13.57
CA HIS A 30 -0.84 -2.26 -13.04
C HIS A 30 -0.17 -1.63 -11.81
N ASP A 31 -0.35 -2.27 -10.67
CA ASP A 31 0.29 -1.90 -9.41
C ASP A 31 1.45 -2.88 -9.14
N GLY A 32 2.67 -2.50 -9.51
CA GLY A 32 3.85 -3.35 -9.35
C GLY A 32 5.12 -2.74 -9.92
N SER A 33 6.24 -3.46 -9.78
CA SER A 33 7.52 -3.03 -10.37
C SER A 33 7.44 -3.02 -11.89
N VAL A 34 8.04 -2.00 -12.51
CA VAL A 34 8.08 -1.78 -13.97
C VAL A 34 9.52 -1.73 -14.49
N GLU A 35 10.44 -2.37 -13.78
CA GLU A 35 11.85 -2.40 -14.17
C GLU A 35 12.09 -3.17 -15.48
N PRO A 36 12.95 -2.66 -16.38
CA PRO A 36 13.71 -1.41 -16.28
C PRO A 36 12.93 -0.17 -16.79
N ILE A 37 12.83 0.87 -15.94
CA ILE A 37 12.10 2.11 -16.25
C ILE A 37 12.90 3.10 -17.10
N GLU A 38 14.23 3.08 -17.00
CA GLU A 38 15.14 4.05 -17.63
C GLU A 38 15.04 4.07 -19.16
N SER A 39 14.72 2.94 -19.80
CA SER A 39 14.58 2.89 -21.26
C SER A 39 13.29 3.54 -21.76
N PHE A 40 12.24 3.57 -20.93
CA PHE A 40 10.89 4.00 -21.32
C PHE A 40 10.51 5.37 -20.76
N TRP A 41 11.16 5.81 -19.70
CA TRP A 41 10.85 7.05 -19.00
C TRP A 41 12.11 7.88 -18.79
N ASN A 42 12.29 8.87 -19.67
CA ASN A 42 13.42 9.80 -19.63
C ASN A 42 12.93 11.25 -19.65
N PRO A 43 12.54 11.82 -18.50
CA PRO A 43 12.28 13.24 -18.35
C PRO A 43 13.51 14.07 -18.74
N ARG A 44 13.35 15.02 -19.66
CA ARG A 44 14.36 16.01 -20.00
C ARG A 44 13.96 17.36 -19.44
N ASP A 45 14.92 18.13 -18.96
CA ASP A 45 14.71 19.51 -18.54
C ASP A 45 14.99 20.44 -19.72
N GLU A 46 13.97 21.17 -20.17
CA GLU A 46 14.05 22.17 -21.24
C GLU A 46 13.44 23.46 -20.70
N ASP A 47 14.26 24.50 -20.52
CA ASP A 47 13.83 25.83 -20.04
C ASP A 47 13.01 25.84 -18.73
N GLY A 48 13.32 24.93 -17.80
CA GLY A 48 12.62 24.79 -16.51
C GLY A 48 11.34 23.96 -16.57
N ILE A 49 10.95 23.49 -17.76
CA ILE A 49 9.84 22.59 -17.99
C ILE A 49 10.40 21.18 -18.19
N LYS A 50 9.89 20.20 -17.43
CA LYS A 50 10.25 18.81 -17.69
C LYS A 50 9.43 18.30 -18.87
N THR A 51 10.06 17.73 -19.87
CA THR A 51 9.36 17.10 -21.00
C THR A 51 9.65 15.61 -21.00
N ALA A 52 8.60 14.79 -21.10
CA ALA A 52 8.70 13.33 -21.22
C ALA A 52 7.69 12.81 -22.23
N TYR A 53 7.93 11.61 -22.75
CA TYR A 53 6.97 10.92 -23.62
C TYR A 53 6.47 9.67 -22.92
N PHE A 54 5.15 9.54 -22.81
CA PHE A 54 4.53 8.34 -22.26
C PHE A 54 3.52 7.79 -23.25
N ARG A 55 3.68 6.52 -23.65
CA ARG A 55 2.80 5.85 -24.64
C ARG A 55 2.64 6.66 -25.94
N GLY A 56 3.71 7.34 -26.38
CA GLY A 56 3.71 8.18 -27.58
C GLY A 56 3.09 9.57 -27.42
N ARG A 57 2.66 9.96 -26.22
CA ARG A 57 2.10 11.29 -25.93
C ARG A 57 3.13 12.16 -25.24
N LYS A 58 3.23 13.43 -25.66
CA LYS A 58 4.11 14.42 -25.04
C LYS A 58 3.47 14.89 -23.72
N LEU A 59 4.26 14.80 -22.65
CA LEU A 59 3.90 15.31 -21.33
C LEU A 59 4.80 16.49 -20.98
N HIS A 60 4.21 17.53 -20.40
CA HIS A 60 4.95 18.61 -19.76
C HIS A 60 4.81 18.46 -18.24
N GLY A 61 5.93 18.51 -17.55
CA GLY A 61 6.08 18.26 -16.13
C GLY A 61 6.46 19.54 -15.41
N TYR A 62 5.70 19.87 -14.39
CA TYR A 62 5.99 20.97 -13.49
C TYR A 62 6.54 20.42 -12.17
N PRO A 63 7.77 20.81 -11.78
CA PRO A 63 8.34 20.41 -10.50
C PRO A 63 7.69 21.18 -9.34
N VAL A 64 6.98 20.49 -8.45
CA VAL A 64 6.34 21.09 -7.27
C VAL A 64 7.17 20.79 -6.02
N PRO A 65 7.86 21.79 -5.43
CA PRO A 65 8.54 21.63 -4.15
C PRO A 65 7.52 21.54 -3.01
N LEU A 66 7.85 20.77 -1.97
CA LEU A 66 7.03 20.74 -0.78
C LEU A 66 7.20 22.05 0.03
N PRO A 67 6.13 22.56 0.67
CA PRO A 67 6.20 23.73 1.53
C PRO A 67 7.18 23.54 2.69
N SER A 68 7.75 24.65 3.18
CA SER A 68 8.70 24.63 4.29
C SER A 68 8.09 23.99 5.54
N GLY A 69 8.82 23.05 6.14
CA GLY A 69 8.38 22.32 7.34
C GLY A 69 7.58 21.05 7.06
N TYR A 70 7.27 20.74 5.80
CA TYR A 70 6.64 19.50 5.39
C TYR A 70 7.66 18.50 4.84
N ARG A 71 7.40 17.21 5.06
CA ARG A 71 8.15 16.10 4.46
C ARG A 71 7.19 15.14 3.76
N GLY A 72 7.57 14.69 2.57
CA GLY A 72 6.84 13.67 1.85
C GLY A 72 7.33 12.29 2.26
N ILE A 73 6.41 11.38 2.58
CA ILE A 73 6.70 9.98 2.91
C ILE A 73 5.98 9.07 1.94
N ILE A 74 6.65 8.00 1.51
CA ILE A 74 6.04 6.86 0.83
C ILE A 74 6.03 5.73 1.85
N ALA A 75 4.83 5.24 2.17
CA ALA A 75 4.66 4.19 3.15
C ALA A 75 3.79 3.06 2.60
N SER A 76 4.13 1.83 2.97
CA SER A 76 3.33 0.64 2.68
C SER A 76 2.71 0.11 3.95
N LYS A 77 1.49 -0.43 3.85
CA LYS A 77 0.87 -1.16 4.96
C LYS A 77 1.74 -2.38 5.31
N SER A 78 2.17 -2.50 6.57
CA SER A 78 2.84 -3.72 7.01
C SER A 78 1.79 -4.84 6.98
N LYS A 79 2.12 -5.94 6.32
CA LYS A 79 1.31 -7.16 6.45
C LYS A 79 1.65 -7.71 7.83
N SER A 80 0.82 -7.44 8.82
CA SER A 80 0.81 -8.21 10.06
C SER A 80 0.52 -9.66 9.67
N THR A 81 1.57 -10.45 9.49
CA THR A 81 1.47 -11.90 9.32
C THR A 81 0.93 -12.47 10.62
N GLN A 82 -0.38 -12.61 10.73
CA GLN A 82 -0.94 -13.62 11.62
C GLN A 82 -0.65 -14.98 10.97
N PRO A 83 0.00 -15.92 11.68
CA PRO A 83 0.06 -17.30 11.22
C PRO A 83 -1.33 -17.92 11.43
N SER A 84 -2.27 -17.68 10.51
CA SER A 84 -3.47 -18.51 10.44
C SER A 84 -3.02 -19.87 9.93
N SER A 85 -3.03 -20.85 10.82
CA SER A 85 -2.88 -22.27 10.57
C SER A 85 -3.73 -22.69 9.36
N ALA A 86 -3.10 -22.74 8.20
CA ALA A 86 -3.63 -23.44 7.04
C ALA A 86 -3.51 -24.94 7.30
N GLN A 87 -4.39 -25.48 8.15
CA GLN A 87 -4.69 -26.90 8.14
C GLN A 87 -5.36 -27.21 6.81
N SER A 88 -4.54 -27.75 5.93
CA SER A 88 -4.90 -28.47 4.71
C SER A 88 -6.02 -29.47 4.96
N LYS A 89 -7.26 -29.10 4.61
CA LYS A 89 -8.30 -30.07 4.27
C LYS A 89 -8.00 -30.62 2.88
N GLN A 90 -7.29 -31.74 2.83
CA GLN A 90 -7.30 -32.62 1.67
C GLN A 90 -8.70 -33.24 1.55
N GLU A 91 -9.58 -32.60 0.78
CA GLU A 91 -10.84 -33.22 0.37
C GLU A 91 -10.60 -33.98 -0.95
N GLN A 92 -10.37 -35.28 -0.82
CA GLN A 92 -10.39 -36.24 -1.92
C GLN A 92 -11.81 -36.36 -2.47
N GLN A 93 -12.10 -35.72 -3.61
CA GLN A 93 -13.29 -36.04 -4.39
C GLN A 93 -12.96 -37.04 -5.50
N LYS A 94 -13.34 -38.28 -5.20
CA LYS A 94 -13.38 -39.45 -6.09
C LYS A 94 -14.53 -39.32 -7.11
N PRO A 95 -14.37 -39.77 -8.37
CA PRO A 95 -15.37 -39.56 -9.43
C PRO A 95 -16.63 -40.43 -9.21
N ARG A 96 -17.80 -39.88 -9.53
CA ARG A 96 -19.05 -40.63 -9.65
C ARG A 96 -19.20 -41.18 -11.07
N MET A 97 -19.16 -42.50 -11.22
CA MET A 97 -20.01 -43.20 -12.19
C MET A 97 -20.66 -44.39 -11.47
N ALA A 98 -21.92 -44.62 -11.83
CA ALA A 98 -22.86 -45.54 -11.19
C ALA A 98 -22.42 -47.00 -11.29
N HIS A 99 -22.82 -47.84 -10.32
CA HIS A 99 -23.86 -48.89 -10.46
C HIS A 99 -23.70 -50.00 -9.40
N GLU A 100 -24.86 -50.43 -8.88
CA GLU A 100 -25.17 -51.71 -8.21
C GLU A 100 -24.60 -52.12 -6.83
N MET A 101 -25.55 -52.29 -5.89
CA MET A 101 -25.83 -53.45 -5.00
C MET A 101 -24.68 -54.01 -4.16
N SER A 102 -24.76 -54.30 -2.86
CA SER A 102 -25.82 -54.65 -1.90
C SER A 102 -25.14 -54.90 -0.54
N PHE A 103 -25.92 -55.22 0.51
CA PHE A 103 -25.55 -56.02 1.69
C PHE A 103 -25.41 -55.31 3.06
N VAL A 104 -26.57 -55.20 3.74
CA VAL A 104 -26.96 -55.38 5.16
C VAL A 104 -25.99 -55.20 6.37
N MET A 105 -26.55 -54.59 7.44
CA MET A 105 -26.36 -54.86 8.91
C MET A 105 -24.98 -54.51 9.52
N ASP A 106 -24.78 -54.10 10.77
CA ASP A 106 -25.54 -53.95 12.03
C ASP A 106 -24.64 -53.21 13.06
N ASN A 107 -25.26 -52.57 14.05
CA ASN A 107 -24.82 -52.27 15.43
C ASN A 107 -23.62 -51.34 15.83
N SER A 108 -23.96 -50.41 16.74
CA SER A 108 -23.18 -49.67 17.77
C SER A 108 -22.16 -50.53 18.56
N PRO A 109 -21.16 -50.00 19.34
CA PRO A 109 -21.27 -48.83 20.25
C PRO A 109 -20.02 -47.90 20.38
N GLU A 110 -20.22 -46.72 21.02
CA GLU A 110 -19.18 -45.81 21.53
C GLU A 110 -18.38 -46.42 22.72
N PRO A 111 -17.19 -45.87 23.10
CA PRO A 111 -17.18 -44.97 24.28
C PRO A 111 -16.06 -43.88 24.34
N GLU A 112 -16.49 -42.68 24.78
CA GLU A 112 -15.97 -41.79 25.85
C GLU A 112 -14.59 -41.05 25.79
N PRO A 113 -14.50 -39.83 26.40
CA PRO A 113 -13.57 -38.77 25.99
C PRO A 113 -12.24 -38.71 26.78
N GLU A 114 -11.15 -38.39 26.07
CA GLU A 114 -9.85 -38.07 26.67
C GLU A 114 -9.81 -36.64 27.23
N VAL A 115 -9.46 -36.53 28.50
CA VAL A 115 -9.18 -35.29 29.24
C VAL A 115 -7.88 -34.67 28.72
N VAL A 116 -7.91 -33.40 28.30
CA VAL A 116 -6.71 -32.62 27.93
C VAL A 116 -6.41 -31.59 29.01
N ASP A 117 -5.20 -31.69 29.55
CA ASP A 117 -4.66 -30.89 30.64
C ASP A 117 -4.63 -29.38 30.30
N LEU A 118 -5.18 -28.59 31.22
CA LEU A 118 -5.26 -27.13 31.18
C LEU A 118 -4.03 -26.51 31.84
N ASP A 119 -2.85 -26.55 31.22
CA ASP A 119 -1.71 -25.72 31.65
C ASP A 119 -0.65 -25.63 30.54
N ALA A 120 -0.86 -24.72 29.59
CA ALA A 120 0.17 -24.26 28.66
C ALA A 120 -0.03 -22.77 28.37
N GLU A 121 0.63 -21.99 29.21
CA GLU A 121 1.18 -20.66 28.93
C GLU A 121 0.18 -19.53 28.59
N GLU A 122 0.22 -18.53 29.47
CA GLU A 122 -0.36 -17.19 29.36
C GLU A 122 0.09 -16.51 28.04
N GLU A 123 -0.53 -16.87 26.93
CA GLU A 123 -0.64 -16.03 25.76
C GLU A 123 -1.34 -14.76 26.21
N ARG A 124 -0.55 -13.75 26.60
CA ARG A 124 -1.02 -12.36 26.62
C ARG A 124 -1.61 -12.11 25.25
N GLU A 125 -2.94 -12.18 25.16
CA GLU A 125 -3.73 -11.67 24.06
C GLU A 125 -3.24 -10.24 23.83
N LYS A 126 -2.36 -10.05 22.84
CA LYS A 126 -2.02 -8.71 22.39
C LYS A 126 -3.33 -8.17 21.86
N GLU A 127 -3.95 -7.26 22.62
CA GLU A 127 -5.12 -6.52 22.17
C GLU A 127 -4.91 -6.17 20.69
N PRO A 128 -5.88 -6.43 19.80
CA PRO A 128 -5.74 -6.13 18.39
C PRO A 128 -5.41 -4.64 18.31
N GLN A 129 -4.16 -4.31 17.97
CA GLN A 129 -3.72 -2.94 17.86
C GLN A 129 -4.61 -2.30 16.79
N VAL A 130 -5.53 -1.43 17.23
CA VAL A 130 -6.48 -0.71 16.37
C VAL A 130 -5.70 0.40 15.69
N GLY A 131 -4.76 0.02 14.84
CA GLY A 131 -3.86 0.92 14.16
C GLY A 131 -3.19 0.17 13.02
N GLY A 132 -3.51 0.54 11.79
CA GLY A 132 -2.78 0.01 10.64
C GLY A 132 -1.33 0.49 10.72
N GLU A 133 -0.41 -0.42 11.02
CA GLU A 133 1.02 -0.11 10.97
C GLU A 133 1.45 0.17 9.52
N MET A 134 2.12 1.30 9.33
CA MET A 134 2.67 1.71 8.03
C MET A 134 4.19 1.76 8.12
N GLU A 135 4.87 1.05 7.23
CA GLU A 135 6.33 1.07 7.09
C GLU A 135 6.73 2.17 6.10
N VAL A 136 7.59 3.09 6.52
CA VAL A 136 8.14 4.14 5.65
C VAL A 136 9.20 3.53 4.74
N GLN A 137 8.95 3.56 3.43
CA GLN A 137 9.84 3.01 2.41
C GLN A 137 10.78 4.04 1.80
N ALA A 138 10.31 5.28 1.63
CA ALA A 138 11.07 6.34 0.98
C ALA A 138 10.57 7.73 1.39
N GLU A 139 11.39 8.74 1.14
CA GLU A 139 11.08 10.13 1.41
C GLU A 139 11.26 11.01 0.17
N PHE A 140 10.52 12.11 0.10
CA PHE A 140 10.66 13.07 -0.98
C PHE A 140 10.39 14.50 -0.49
N ASN A 141 11.09 15.45 -1.11
CA ASN A 141 10.93 16.89 -0.84
C ASN A 141 10.27 17.63 -2.01
N GLN A 142 10.06 16.93 -3.12
CA GLN A 142 9.53 17.46 -4.36
C GLN A 142 8.89 16.32 -5.14
N PHE A 143 7.83 16.62 -5.87
CA PHE A 143 7.22 15.72 -6.85
C PHE A 143 7.04 16.45 -8.18
N VAL A 144 6.77 15.72 -9.26
CA VAL A 144 6.53 16.30 -10.59
C VAL A 144 5.11 16.01 -11.00
N VAL A 145 4.36 17.06 -11.35
CA VAL A 145 3.01 16.93 -11.91
C VAL A 145 3.11 17.01 -13.43
N TRP A 146 2.58 15.99 -14.11
CA TRP A 146 2.63 15.90 -15.57
C TRP A 146 1.26 16.19 -16.18
N GLY A 147 1.23 17.12 -17.15
CA GLY A 147 0.06 17.49 -17.95
C GLY A 147 0.21 17.05 -19.41
N HIS A 148 -0.92 16.79 -20.08
CA HIS A 148 -0.94 16.56 -21.53
C HIS A 148 -0.85 17.90 -22.27
N GLU A 149 0.22 18.11 -23.04
CA GLU A 149 0.43 19.25 -23.96
C GLU A 149 0.38 20.66 -23.34
N THR A 150 -0.17 20.83 -22.13
CA THR A 150 -0.22 22.05 -21.34
C THR A 150 0.68 21.92 -20.12
N LEU A 151 1.17 23.07 -19.65
CA LEU A 151 1.87 23.14 -18.38
C LEU A 151 0.87 22.90 -17.24
N ALA A 152 1.21 21.96 -16.36
CA ALA A 152 0.52 21.79 -15.08
C ALA A 152 0.91 22.95 -14.17
N ASP A 153 0.27 24.11 -14.36
CA ASP A 153 0.47 25.31 -13.56
C ASP A 153 -0.57 25.41 -12.43
N ALA A 154 -0.31 26.22 -11.40
CA ALA A 154 -1.18 26.46 -10.25
C ALA A 154 -2.60 26.92 -10.66
N VAL A 155 -2.74 27.57 -11.82
CA VAL A 155 -4.03 27.99 -12.37
C VAL A 155 -4.87 26.81 -12.86
N GLY A 156 -4.24 25.76 -13.39
CA GLY A 156 -4.92 24.65 -14.06
C GLY A 156 -4.94 23.34 -13.27
N ASP A 157 -3.99 23.12 -12.37
CA ASP A 157 -3.80 21.84 -11.69
C ASP A 157 -4.14 21.90 -10.19
N GLY A 158 -5.09 21.07 -9.77
CA GLY A 158 -5.57 21.03 -8.40
C GLY A 158 -4.54 20.55 -7.37
N TYR A 159 -3.55 19.75 -7.78
CA TYR A 159 -2.48 19.29 -6.89
C TYR A 159 -1.47 20.39 -6.62
N VAL A 160 -1.05 21.10 -7.67
CA VAL A 160 -0.16 22.27 -7.55
C VAL A 160 -0.81 23.30 -6.63
N ARG A 161 -2.07 23.66 -6.92
CA ARG A 161 -2.83 24.62 -6.12
C ARG A 161 -3.02 24.17 -4.67
N GLY A 162 -3.33 22.89 -4.45
CA GLY A 162 -3.49 22.33 -3.12
C GLY A 162 -2.22 22.43 -2.28
N VAL A 163 -1.06 22.16 -2.88
CA VAL A 163 0.22 22.20 -2.16
C VAL A 163 0.70 23.63 -1.94
N GLU A 164 0.60 24.49 -2.96
CA GLU A 164 1.14 25.86 -2.90
C GLU A 164 0.21 26.83 -2.13
N GLU A 165 -1.11 26.73 -2.30
CA GLU A 165 -2.07 27.65 -1.68
C GLU A 165 -2.69 27.08 -0.41
N TRP A 166 -3.24 25.87 -0.48
CA TRP A 166 -4.09 25.33 0.60
C TRP A 166 -3.31 24.94 1.85
N VAL A 167 -2.12 24.33 1.70
CA VAL A 167 -1.28 23.96 2.85
C VAL A 167 -0.90 25.20 3.66
N GLY A 168 -0.46 26.27 2.99
CA GLY A 168 -0.12 27.53 3.64
C GLY A 168 -1.34 28.21 4.30
N PHE A 169 -2.50 28.16 3.63
CA PHE A 169 -3.75 28.67 4.20
C PHE A 169 -4.17 27.91 5.47
N ALA A 170 -4.19 26.58 5.43
CA ALA A 170 -4.56 25.73 6.56
C ALA A 170 -3.64 25.97 7.78
N GLY A 171 -2.34 26.14 7.55
CA GLY A 171 -1.38 26.46 8.59
C GLY A 171 -1.71 27.76 9.34
N ARG A 172 -2.25 28.78 8.66
CA ARG A 172 -2.68 30.05 9.29
C ARG A 172 -4.01 29.94 10.02
N VAL A 173 -4.93 29.09 9.54
CA VAL A 173 -6.23 28.88 10.19
C VAL A 173 -6.06 28.17 11.53
N HIS A 174 -5.12 27.22 11.60
CA HIS A 174 -4.88 26.39 12.78
C HIS A 174 -3.72 26.86 13.66
N SER A 175 -3.20 28.08 13.45
CA SER A 175 -2.11 28.63 14.28
C SER A 175 -2.59 29.27 15.59
N PHE A 176 -3.90 29.30 15.83
CA PHE A 176 -4.56 29.83 17.03
C PHE A 176 -5.20 28.70 17.84
#